data_AF-A0A9Q0QAA7-F1
#
_entry.id   AF-A0A9Q0QAA7-F1
#
_cell.length_a   1.000
_cell.length_b   1.000
_cell.length_c   1.000
_cell.angle_alpha   90.00
_cell.angle_beta   90.00
_cell.angle_gamma   90.00
#
_symmetry.space_group_name_H-M   'P 1'
#
loop_
_entity.id
_entity.type
_entity.pdbx_description
1 polymer ?
#
loop_
_entity_poly.entity_id
_entity_poly.type
_entity_poly.pdbx_seq_one_letter_code
_entity_poly.pdbx_strand_id
1 'polypeptide(L)'
;MQKPKTKPTPKTKPTTKYIYSNPRPKVAHNKNYPIVYGTGAYDFKRHHVAEYPLDLSATRPEAKSADSKPGSTTLASSITLSEIQRDRLTKIASANWLKTTTSAVADGGDVEAEGEEKRAFDAELVKKIYETELKVKEGRKTVPLQRVMILEVSQYLENYLWPNFDPETATFEHVMSMILMINEKFRENVAAWSCFYDQKGVFKRFLDRVLHLKEGRELSIAEKTNYLVFMINAFQSLEDEMVSQTVLKLASFESWHSLSYGRFQMELCLNNKLIKKWRKTIKKEAEEATKRGEVFNPSTSLEVRFLRNFTEEFLDVLDFKVFPQKSSANEDEIDDAAVLYCERFMEFLIDLLSQLPTRRYLRPLVADVAVVAKCHLSALYRHEKGKLFAQLVDLLQFYERFEINDYYGTQLTDDEVVRSHYERFQAFQLLAFKKIPKLRELALSNVGAIHKRADLSKQLSVLSPEELKDLVCCKLKLVSAEDPWSERVDFLIEVMVSFFERQQSQKEAINALPLYPNEQIMWDESVVPSINYSGEGCLALPKLNLQFLTLHDYLLRNFNLFRLESTYEIREDIQEATPHLLSIH
;
A
#
# COMPACT_ATOMS: atom_id res chain seq x y z
N MET A 1 6.29 -10.08 76.16
CA MET A 1 6.30 -8.65 75.78
C MET A 1 7.72 -8.26 75.37
N GLN A 2 8.01 -8.26 74.07
CA GLN A 2 9.27 -7.83 73.49
C GLN A 2 8.99 -6.63 72.57
N LYS A 3 9.74 -5.54 72.73
CA LYS A 3 9.87 -4.49 71.72
C LYS A 3 11.32 -4.51 71.22
N PRO A 4 11.58 -4.73 69.92
CA PRO A 4 12.89 -4.48 69.34
C PRO A 4 12.94 -3.13 68.62
N LYS A 5 14.16 -2.58 68.60
CA LYS A 5 14.56 -1.31 67.98
C LYS A 5 14.62 -1.44 66.45
N THR A 6 14.18 -0.38 65.78
CA THR A 6 14.23 -0.15 64.33
C THR A 6 15.65 0.14 63.81
N LYS A 7 16.04 -0.49 62.69
CA LYS A 7 17.19 -0.13 61.84
C LYS A 7 16.71 0.19 60.42
N PRO A 8 17.42 1.06 59.67
CA PRO A 8 16.98 1.59 58.38
C PRO A 8 17.27 0.63 57.21
N THR A 9 16.50 0.83 56.14
CA THR A 9 16.45 0.08 54.87
C THR A 9 17.70 0.26 53.99
N PRO A 10 18.17 -0.81 53.30
CA PRO A 10 19.08 -0.68 52.18
C PRO A 10 18.33 -0.78 50.83
N LYS A 11 18.72 0.08 49.89
CA LYS A 11 18.25 0.17 48.50
C LYS A 11 18.58 -1.12 47.73
N THR A 12 17.57 -1.69 47.08
CA THR A 12 17.69 -2.81 46.14
C THR A 12 18.16 -2.31 44.76
N LYS A 13 19.22 -2.93 44.22
CA LYS A 13 19.58 -2.89 42.79
C LYS A 13 18.94 -4.10 42.11
N PRO A 14 18.28 -3.99 40.94
CA PRO A 14 17.80 -5.15 40.21
C PRO A 14 18.96 -5.75 39.40
N THR A 15 19.22 -7.04 39.61
CA THR A 15 20.12 -7.87 38.79
C THR A 15 19.26 -8.80 37.95
N THR A 16 19.11 -8.51 36.66
CA THR A 16 18.42 -9.39 35.71
C THR A 16 19.43 -10.43 35.20
N LYS A 17 19.45 -11.62 35.81
CA LYS A 17 20.14 -12.81 35.26
C LYS A 17 19.18 -13.55 34.31
N TYR A 18 19.52 -13.57 33.03
CA TYR A 18 18.91 -14.47 32.05
C TYR A 18 19.37 -15.91 32.31
N ILE A 19 18.44 -16.81 32.65
CA ILE A 19 18.68 -18.25 32.73
C ILE A 19 18.13 -18.88 31.44
N TYR A 20 19.04 -19.30 30.55
CA TYR A 20 18.73 -20.26 29.50
C TYR A 20 19.30 -21.62 29.91
N SER A 21 18.43 -22.56 30.25
CA SER A 21 18.74 -23.98 30.23
C SER A 21 17.50 -24.74 29.77
N ASN A 22 17.62 -25.43 28.63
CA ASN A 22 16.84 -26.64 28.40
C ASN A 22 17.57 -27.58 27.42
N PRO A 23 17.38 -28.91 27.56
CA PRO A 23 18.25 -29.93 26.99
C PRO A 23 17.89 -30.27 25.54
N ARG A 24 18.90 -30.73 24.79
CA ARG A 24 18.79 -31.20 23.40
C ARG A 24 18.14 -32.60 23.35
N PRO A 25 17.25 -32.87 22.38
CA PRO A 25 17.09 -34.19 21.81
C PRO A 25 17.97 -34.35 20.56
N LYS A 26 18.60 -35.53 20.43
CA LYS A 26 19.33 -35.98 19.24
C LYS A 26 18.32 -36.44 18.18
N VAL A 27 18.47 -36.00 16.92
CA VAL A 27 17.76 -36.57 15.77
C VAL A 27 18.78 -37.01 14.73
N ALA A 28 18.63 -38.25 14.30
CA ALA A 28 19.48 -38.94 13.34
C ALA A 28 19.30 -38.38 11.92
N HIS A 29 20.41 -38.26 11.19
CA HIS A 29 20.42 -37.97 9.76
C HIS A 29 20.18 -39.24 8.96
N ASN A 30 19.21 -39.22 8.05
CA ASN A 30 19.19 -40.14 6.92
C ASN A 30 19.15 -39.31 5.63
N LYS A 31 20.23 -39.43 4.85
CA LYS A 31 20.36 -38.88 3.49
C LYS A 31 19.78 -39.92 2.53
N ASN A 32 19.02 -39.47 1.53
CA ASN A 32 19.00 -40.02 0.17
C ASN A 32 18.13 -39.14 -0.73
N TYR A 33 18.76 -38.46 -1.69
CA TYR A 33 18.12 -37.88 -2.87
C TYR A 33 18.51 -38.74 -4.08
N PRO A 34 17.60 -39.08 -5.01
CA PRO A 34 18.00 -39.56 -6.32
C PRO A 34 18.36 -38.37 -7.23
N ILE A 35 19.46 -38.55 -7.95
CA ILE A 35 19.96 -37.71 -9.03
C ILE A 35 19.14 -38.03 -10.29
N VAL A 36 18.66 -37.00 -11.00
CA VAL A 36 18.12 -37.13 -12.36
C VAL A 36 18.96 -36.26 -13.29
N TYR A 37 19.64 -36.92 -14.23
CA TYR A 37 20.31 -36.30 -15.39
C TYR A 37 19.30 -36.11 -16.53
N GLY A 38 19.39 -35.00 -17.25
CA GLY A 38 18.60 -34.75 -18.46
C GLY A 38 18.84 -33.35 -19.03
N THR A 39 19.97 -33.16 -19.69
CA THR A 39 20.32 -31.97 -20.49
C THR A 39 19.53 -31.92 -21.79
N GLY A 40 18.97 -30.74 -22.11
CA GLY A 40 18.55 -30.37 -23.45
C GLY A 40 18.55 -28.85 -23.57
N ALA A 41 19.58 -28.30 -24.23
CA ALA A 41 19.65 -26.88 -24.55
C ALA A 41 18.59 -26.56 -25.61
N TYR A 42 17.56 -25.79 -25.24
CA TYR A 42 16.64 -25.19 -26.20
C TYR A 42 16.88 -23.69 -26.27
N ASP A 43 17.45 -23.31 -27.41
CA ASP A 43 17.73 -21.97 -27.89
C ASP A 43 16.41 -21.28 -28.25
N PHE A 44 15.94 -20.33 -27.44
CA PHE A 44 14.77 -19.52 -27.76
C PHE A 44 15.15 -18.45 -28.79
N LYS A 45 15.19 -18.87 -30.07
CA LYS A 45 15.11 -17.93 -31.19
C LYS A 45 13.79 -17.16 -31.08
N ARG A 46 13.92 -15.83 -31.09
CA ARG A 46 12.81 -14.88 -31.23
C ARG A 46 11.90 -15.32 -32.39
N HIS A 47 10.66 -15.64 -32.08
CA HIS A 47 9.62 -15.76 -33.07
C HIS A 47 8.64 -14.60 -32.91
N HIS A 48 8.63 -13.77 -33.95
CA HIS A 48 7.59 -12.83 -34.33
C HIS A 48 6.23 -13.54 -34.53
N VAL A 49 5.20 -12.69 -34.65
CA VAL A 49 3.90 -12.84 -35.37
C VAL A 49 2.71 -12.75 -34.38
N ALA A 50 1.71 -11.89 -34.57
CA ALA A 50 1.15 -11.38 -35.82
C ALA A 50 0.88 -9.86 -35.83
N GLU A 51 1.45 -9.17 -36.82
CA GLU A 51 0.94 -7.88 -37.31
C GLU A 51 -0.18 -8.18 -38.31
N TYR A 52 -1.36 -7.58 -38.11
CA TYR A 52 -2.42 -7.57 -39.12
C TYR A 52 -2.15 -6.43 -40.13
N PRO A 53 -2.32 -6.66 -41.45
CA PRO A 53 -2.17 -5.60 -42.44
C PRO A 53 -3.28 -4.55 -42.27
N LEU A 54 -2.89 -3.29 -42.04
CA LEU A 54 -3.79 -2.14 -42.16
C LEU A 54 -3.98 -1.83 -43.65
N ASP A 55 -5.19 -2.07 -44.16
CA ASP A 55 -5.59 -1.65 -45.51
C ASP A 55 -5.64 -0.12 -45.59
N LEU A 56 -4.59 0.47 -46.16
CA LEU A 56 -4.49 1.88 -46.52
C LEU A 56 -5.28 2.17 -47.80
N SER A 57 -6.61 2.06 -47.76
CA SER A 57 -7.48 2.63 -48.80
C SER A 57 -8.93 2.83 -48.34
N ALA A 58 -9.15 3.74 -47.39
CA ALA A 58 -10.48 4.30 -47.17
C ALA A 58 -10.39 5.82 -46.96
N THR A 59 -10.89 6.54 -47.96
CA THR A 59 -11.01 7.99 -48.06
C THR A 59 -11.75 8.54 -46.84
N ARG A 60 -11.12 9.45 -46.08
CA ARG A 60 -11.76 10.25 -45.02
C ARG A 60 -12.97 11.02 -45.59
N PRO A 61 -14.18 10.90 -45.04
CA PRO A 61 -15.21 11.93 -45.20
C PRO A 61 -14.96 13.04 -44.18
N GLU A 62 -14.97 14.27 -44.66
CA GLU A 62 -14.92 15.50 -43.86
C GLU A 62 -16.06 15.55 -42.85
N ALA A 63 -15.73 15.68 -41.56
CA ALA A 63 -16.71 15.91 -40.51
C ALA A 63 -17.20 17.36 -40.56
N LYS A 64 -18.46 17.55 -40.96
CA LYS A 64 -19.20 18.80 -40.81
C LYS A 64 -19.49 19.07 -39.33
N SER A 65 -19.27 20.32 -38.94
CA SER A 65 -19.69 20.91 -37.66
C SER A 65 -21.18 20.67 -37.40
N ALA A 66 -21.50 20.07 -36.25
CA ALA A 66 -22.85 20.03 -35.71
C ALA A 66 -22.87 20.70 -34.33
N ASP A 67 -23.56 21.84 -34.26
CA ASP A 67 -23.95 22.52 -33.03
C ASP A 67 -24.81 21.60 -32.15
N SER A 68 -24.45 21.47 -30.86
CA SER A 68 -25.36 20.98 -29.83
C SER A 68 -25.29 21.85 -28.57
N LYS A 69 -26.48 22.30 -28.15
CA LYS A 69 -26.81 23.20 -27.04
C LYS A 69 -26.45 22.65 -25.63
N PRO A 70 -26.44 23.51 -24.59
CA PRO A 70 -25.69 23.31 -23.36
C PRO A 70 -26.48 22.50 -22.32
N GLY A 71 -25.83 21.51 -21.72
CA GLY A 71 -26.43 20.72 -20.65
C GLY A 71 -25.63 19.49 -20.28
N SER A 72 -24.33 19.63 -19.96
CA SER A 72 -23.58 18.65 -19.17
C SER A 72 -22.29 19.28 -18.66
N THR A 73 -22.22 19.50 -17.35
CA THR A 73 -21.08 20.05 -16.63
C THR A 73 -20.06 18.95 -16.29
N THR A 74 -19.24 18.53 -17.25
CA THR A 74 -18.03 17.70 -17.01
C THR A 74 -16.92 17.87 -18.06
N LEU A 75 -16.84 19.02 -18.74
CA LEU A 75 -15.75 19.38 -19.67
C LEU A 75 -14.43 19.82 -18.97
N ALA A 76 -14.00 19.14 -17.91
CA ALA A 76 -12.98 19.65 -16.99
C ALA A 76 -11.54 19.11 -17.17
N SER A 77 -11.23 18.31 -18.20
CA SER A 77 -9.92 17.62 -18.29
C SER A 77 -8.95 18.11 -19.38
N SER A 78 -9.34 19.00 -20.30
CA SER A 78 -8.40 19.53 -21.31
C SER A 78 -8.20 21.03 -21.16
N ILE A 79 -7.08 21.44 -20.56
CA ILE A 79 -6.65 22.85 -20.57
C ILE A 79 -6.10 23.19 -21.96
N THR A 80 -6.53 24.30 -22.55
CA THR A 80 -5.97 24.73 -23.83
C THR A 80 -4.62 25.40 -23.62
N LEU A 81 -3.70 25.27 -24.58
CA LEU A 81 -2.41 25.99 -24.57
C LEU A 81 -2.58 27.50 -24.36
N SER A 82 -3.68 28.07 -24.86
CA SER A 82 -4.01 29.49 -24.72
C SER A 82 -4.42 29.89 -23.29
N GLU A 83 -4.96 28.96 -22.50
CA GLU A 83 -5.27 29.17 -21.08
C GLU A 83 -4.01 29.06 -20.23
N ILE A 84 -3.13 28.10 -20.53
CA ILE A 84 -1.82 27.97 -19.87
C ILE A 84 -1.00 29.25 -20.04
N GLN A 85 -0.92 29.80 -21.24
CA GLN A 85 -0.12 31.01 -21.51
C GLN A 85 -0.62 32.27 -20.77
N ARG A 86 -1.92 32.36 -20.50
CA ARG A 86 -2.51 33.50 -19.79
C ARG A 86 -2.49 33.35 -18.27
N ASP A 87 -2.26 32.13 -17.78
CA ASP A 87 -2.33 31.82 -16.36
C ASP A 87 -1.25 32.57 -15.55
N ARG A 88 -1.58 32.89 -14.31
CA ARG A 88 -0.70 33.58 -13.37
C ARG A 88 0.54 32.75 -13.06
N LEU A 89 0.42 31.43 -12.91
CA LEU A 89 1.54 30.54 -12.62
C LEU A 89 2.54 30.52 -13.77
N THR A 90 2.07 30.55 -15.02
CA THR A 90 2.96 30.61 -16.20
C THR A 90 3.75 31.91 -16.25
N LYS A 91 3.16 33.04 -15.84
CA LYS A 91 3.89 34.32 -15.69
C LYS A 91 4.91 34.30 -14.56
N ILE A 92 4.58 33.64 -13.45
CA ILE A 92 5.52 33.44 -12.34
C ILE A 92 6.67 32.54 -12.80
N ALA A 93 6.38 31.49 -13.56
CA ALA A 93 7.37 30.59 -14.11
C ALA A 93 8.33 31.31 -15.06
N SER A 94 7.81 32.09 -16.02
CA SER A 94 8.63 32.86 -16.96
C SER A 94 9.55 33.86 -16.26
N ALA A 95 9.15 34.39 -15.09
CA ALA A 95 9.95 35.35 -14.35
C ALA A 95 11.03 34.72 -13.46
N ASN A 96 11.00 33.40 -13.20
CA ASN A 96 11.82 32.79 -12.16
C ASN A 96 12.58 31.53 -12.60
N TRP A 97 12.01 30.65 -13.43
CA TRP A 97 12.62 29.35 -13.74
C TRP A 97 12.43 28.83 -15.17
N LEU A 98 11.50 29.39 -15.95
CA LEU A 98 11.34 28.97 -17.34
C LEU A 98 12.57 29.40 -18.13
N LYS A 99 13.20 28.46 -18.85
CA LYS A 99 14.30 28.77 -19.77
C LYS A 99 13.70 29.32 -21.06
N THR A 100 13.85 30.61 -21.32
CA THR A 100 13.55 31.23 -22.61
C THR A 100 14.50 30.62 -23.66
N THR A 101 13.99 29.76 -24.54
CA THR A 101 14.75 29.23 -25.67
C THR A 101 14.95 30.32 -26.71
N THR A 102 16.03 31.08 -26.59
CA THR A 102 16.56 31.90 -27.70
C THR A 102 17.46 31.05 -28.58
N SER A 103 16.86 30.33 -29.53
CA SER A 103 17.46 29.77 -30.76
C SER A 103 16.31 29.23 -31.60
N ALA A 104 15.98 29.65 -32.82
CA ALA A 104 16.66 30.38 -33.90
C ALA A 104 15.56 31.14 -34.71
N VAL A 105 15.80 32.19 -35.50
CA VAL A 105 16.74 32.28 -36.64
C VAL A 105 17.32 33.69 -36.70
N ALA A 106 18.64 33.74 -36.83
CA ALA A 106 19.42 34.93 -37.12
C ALA A 106 19.04 35.52 -38.49
N ASP A 107 18.76 36.82 -38.51
CA ASP A 107 19.26 37.67 -39.58
C ASP A 107 20.11 38.76 -38.92
N GLY A 108 21.29 39.00 -39.50
CA GLY A 108 22.46 39.54 -38.83
C GLY A 108 22.28 40.92 -38.17
N GLY A 109 22.81 41.02 -36.96
CA GLY A 109 23.06 42.30 -36.29
C GLY A 109 23.67 42.03 -34.92
N ASP A 110 24.94 42.40 -34.75
CA ASP A 110 25.62 42.38 -33.46
C ASP A 110 24.84 43.21 -32.44
N VAL A 111 24.12 42.53 -31.55
CA VAL A 111 23.57 43.11 -30.33
C VAL A 111 24.09 42.24 -29.20
N GLU A 112 24.89 42.85 -28.35
CA GLU A 112 25.42 42.28 -27.12
C GLU A 112 24.29 41.61 -26.35
N ALA A 113 24.42 40.31 -26.09
CA ALA A 113 23.51 39.56 -25.25
C ALA A 113 23.64 40.08 -23.82
N GLU A 114 22.81 41.06 -23.44
CA GLU A 114 22.58 41.39 -22.04
C GLU A 114 22.03 40.12 -21.36
N GLY A 115 22.84 39.56 -20.45
CA GLY A 115 22.46 38.36 -19.72
C GLY A 115 21.18 38.60 -18.94
N GLU A 116 20.13 37.85 -19.24
CA GLU A 116 18.96 37.77 -18.36
C GLU A 116 19.44 37.29 -16.98
N GLU A 117 19.53 38.21 -16.02
CA GLU A 117 19.79 37.90 -14.63
C GLU A 117 18.71 36.93 -14.16
N LYS A 118 19.05 35.64 -14.03
CA LYS A 118 18.20 34.69 -13.33
C LYS A 118 17.95 35.24 -11.93
N ARG A 119 16.68 35.52 -11.61
CA ARG A 119 16.29 35.91 -10.26
C ARG A 119 16.80 34.86 -9.27
N ALA A 120 17.41 35.33 -8.19
CA ALA A 120 17.86 34.47 -7.11
C ALA A 120 16.67 33.66 -6.55
N PHE A 121 16.96 32.47 -6.03
CA PHE A 121 15.97 31.62 -5.39
C PHE A 121 15.26 32.34 -4.23
N ASP A 122 13.94 32.20 -4.17
CA ASP A 122 13.11 32.79 -3.13
C ASP A 122 12.26 31.68 -2.48
N ALA A 123 12.61 31.32 -1.24
CA ALA A 123 11.88 30.33 -0.46
C ALA A 123 10.45 30.78 -0.10
N GLU A 124 10.22 32.09 0.04
CA GLU A 124 8.88 32.62 0.34
C GLU A 124 7.96 32.49 -0.88
N LEU A 125 8.51 32.53 -2.10
CA LEU A 125 7.75 32.25 -3.31
C LEU A 125 7.24 30.80 -3.33
N VAL A 126 8.09 29.82 -2.96
CA VAL A 126 7.69 28.41 -2.86
C VAL A 126 6.55 28.24 -1.86
N LYS A 127 6.70 28.83 -0.67
CA LYS A 127 5.67 28.82 0.37
C LYS A 127 4.36 29.44 -0.12
N LYS A 128 4.43 30.59 -0.80
CA LYS A 128 3.27 31.27 -1.37
C LYS A 128 2.57 30.41 -2.42
N ILE A 129 3.30 29.82 -3.37
CA ILE A 129 2.74 28.91 -4.39
C ILE A 129 2.03 27.75 -3.70
N TYR A 130 2.68 27.14 -2.69
CA TYR A 130 2.09 26.04 -1.95
C TYR A 130 0.77 26.45 -1.29
N GLU A 131 0.77 27.51 -0.48
CA GLU A 131 -0.41 27.95 0.27
C GLU A 131 -1.55 28.44 -0.62
N THR A 132 -1.26 29.09 -1.76
CA THR A 132 -2.31 29.66 -2.62
C THR A 132 -2.83 28.71 -3.67
N GLU A 133 -1.97 27.86 -4.25
CA GLU A 133 -2.29 27.05 -5.44
C GLU A 133 -2.29 25.53 -5.18
N LEU A 134 -1.45 25.03 -4.27
CA LEU A 134 -1.28 23.59 -4.03
C LEU A 134 -1.96 23.08 -2.76
N LYS A 135 -2.29 23.96 -1.80
CA LYS A 135 -2.99 23.58 -0.58
C LYS A 135 -4.48 23.39 -0.87
N VAL A 136 -5.02 22.24 -0.46
CA VAL A 136 -6.44 21.95 -0.60
C VAL A 136 -7.24 22.86 0.33
N LYS A 137 -8.21 23.59 -0.24
CA LYS A 137 -9.20 24.40 0.48
C LYS A 137 -10.42 23.54 0.80
N GLU A 138 -11.18 23.93 1.83
CA GLU A 138 -12.37 23.19 2.29
C GLU A 138 -13.31 22.80 1.13
N GLY A 139 -13.77 21.54 1.12
CA GLY A 139 -14.71 20.99 0.14
C GLY A 139 -14.11 20.28 -1.07
N ARG A 140 -12.78 20.18 -1.21
CA ARG A 140 -12.12 19.38 -2.27
C ARG A 140 -11.42 18.16 -1.69
N LYS A 141 -11.42 17.05 -2.45
CA LYS A 141 -10.72 15.79 -2.08
C LYS A 141 -9.22 15.87 -2.37
N THR A 142 -8.85 16.48 -3.50
CA THR A 142 -7.50 16.50 -4.05
C THR A 142 -7.01 17.93 -4.33
N VAL A 143 -5.70 18.06 -4.50
CA VAL A 143 -5.08 19.31 -4.99
C VAL A 143 -5.64 19.62 -6.38
N PRO A 144 -5.94 20.90 -6.70
CA PRO A 144 -6.49 21.23 -8.02
C PRO A 144 -5.55 20.78 -9.15
N LEU A 145 -5.93 19.71 -9.86
CA LEU A 145 -5.09 19.05 -10.86
C LEU A 145 -4.51 20.03 -11.88
N GLN A 146 -5.35 20.92 -12.40
CA GLN A 146 -4.97 21.96 -13.35
C GLN A 146 -3.77 22.81 -12.88
N ARG A 147 -3.67 23.12 -11.57
CA ARG A 147 -2.58 23.93 -11.02
C ARG A 147 -1.28 23.13 -10.96
N VAL A 148 -1.38 21.84 -10.62
CA VAL A 148 -0.24 20.90 -10.59
C VAL A 148 0.30 20.70 -12.00
N MET A 149 -0.58 20.46 -12.99
CA MET A 149 -0.22 20.32 -14.40
C MET A 149 0.51 21.55 -14.95
N ILE A 150 0.03 22.77 -14.66
CA ILE A 150 0.69 24.00 -15.13
C ILE A 150 2.12 24.11 -14.55
N LEU A 151 2.31 23.74 -13.28
CA LEU A 151 3.62 23.76 -12.63
C LEU A 151 4.55 22.68 -13.23
N GLU A 152 4.04 21.49 -13.51
CA GLU A 152 4.78 20.41 -14.16
C GLU A 152 5.25 20.81 -15.57
N VAL A 153 4.33 21.32 -16.41
CA VAL A 153 4.64 21.79 -17.78
C VAL A 153 5.69 22.90 -17.77
N SER A 154 5.69 23.74 -16.72
CA SER A 154 6.69 24.78 -16.52
C SER A 154 8.03 24.29 -15.97
N GLN A 155 8.19 22.98 -15.73
CA GLN A 155 9.36 22.33 -15.12
C GLN A 155 9.71 22.90 -13.75
N TYR A 156 8.70 23.09 -12.90
CA TYR A 156 8.86 23.66 -11.55
C TYR A 156 9.81 22.82 -10.67
N LEU A 157 9.76 21.49 -10.80
CA LEU A 157 10.65 20.60 -10.06
C LEU A 157 12.11 20.75 -10.50
N GLU A 158 12.38 20.61 -11.80
CA GLU A 158 13.72 20.52 -12.36
C GLU A 158 14.45 21.85 -12.39
N ASN A 159 13.73 22.95 -12.61
CA ASN A 159 14.35 24.26 -12.78
C ASN A 159 14.28 25.14 -11.52
N TYR A 160 13.40 24.86 -10.55
CA TYR A 160 13.23 25.70 -9.36
C TYR A 160 13.35 24.97 -8.03
N LEU A 161 12.61 23.87 -7.82
CA LEU A 161 12.61 23.21 -6.51
C LEU A 161 13.88 22.40 -6.25
N TRP A 162 14.26 21.51 -7.17
CA TRP A 162 15.35 20.57 -6.97
C TRP A 162 16.73 21.25 -6.95
N PRO A 163 17.08 22.16 -7.87
CA PRO A 163 18.39 22.83 -7.84
C PRO A 163 18.63 23.67 -6.59
N ASN A 164 17.56 24.10 -5.92
CA ASN A 164 17.60 24.95 -4.73
C ASN A 164 17.20 24.18 -3.45
N PHE A 165 17.16 22.84 -3.50
CA PHE A 165 16.86 22.03 -2.33
C PHE A 165 18.09 21.89 -1.44
N ASP A 166 17.98 22.38 -0.21
CA ASP A 166 18.95 22.15 0.86
C ASP A 166 18.31 21.31 1.98
N PRO A 167 18.81 20.10 2.28
CA PRO A 167 18.26 19.24 3.32
C PRO A 167 18.14 19.87 4.71
N GLU A 168 18.99 20.85 5.03
CA GLU A 168 19.06 21.44 6.38
C GLU A 168 18.09 22.61 6.55
N THR A 169 17.81 23.34 5.47
CA THR A 169 17.00 24.57 5.50
C THR A 169 15.65 24.43 4.80
N ALA A 170 15.43 23.37 4.01
CA ALA A 170 14.19 23.17 3.27
C ALA A 170 12.96 23.14 4.19
N THR A 171 12.00 24.00 3.85
CA THR A 171 10.72 24.11 4.54
C THR A 171 9.79 22.94 4.19
N PHE A 172 8.73 22.78 4.98
CA PHE A 172 7.69 21.79 4.69
C PHE A 172 7.08 22.01 3.31
N GLU A 173 6.77 23.25 2.96
CA GLU A 173 6.12 23.63 1.72
C GLU A 173 6.99 23.29 0.50
N HIS A 174 8.31 23.41 0.63
CA HIS A 174 9.27 23.01 -0.40
C HIS A 174 9.24 21.49 -0.62
N VAL A 175 9.37 20.70 0.44
CA VAL A 175 9.39 19.23 0.36
C VAL A 175 8.04 18.69 -0.14
N MET A 176 6.92 19.24 0.35
CA MET A 176 5.59 18.83 -0.09
C MET A 176 5.32 19.22 -1.55
N SER A 177 5.79 20.38 -2.00
CA SER A 177 5.71 20.76 -3.42
C SER A 177 6.51 19.80 -4.31
N MET A 178 7.69 19.35 -3.88
CA MET A 178 8.46 18.33 -4.60
C MET A 178 7.70 17.00 -4.66
N ILE A 179 7.10 16.56 -3.56
CA ILE A 179 6.26 15.35 -3.51
C ILE A 179 5.12 15.45 -4.54
N LEU A 180 4.42 16.59 -4.59
CA LEU A 180 3.32 16.81 -5.53
C LEU A 180 3.77 16.75 -6.99
N MET A 181 4.91 17.37 -7.32
CA MET A 181 5.45 17.32 -8.69
C MET A 181 5.87 15.91 -9.09
N ILE A 182 6.45 15.14 -8.16
CA ILE A 182 6.83 13.74 -8.42
C ILE A 182 5.57 12.90 -8.66
N ASN A 183 4.55 13.04 -7.82
CA ASN A 183 3.27 12.34 -7.99
C ASN A 183 2.62 12.65 -9.34
N GLU A 184 2.67 13.92 -9.76
CA GLU A 184 2.13 14.33 -11.06
C GLU A 184 2.88 13.70 -12.23
N LYS A 185 4.21 13.61 -12.16
CA LYS A 185 5.00 12.92 -13.18
C LYS A 185 4.62 11.45 -13.31
N PHE A 186 4.34 10.77 -12.20
CA PHE A 186 3.81 9.40 -12.25
C PHE A 186 2.41 9.33 -12.86
N ARG A 187 1.53 10.28 -12.53
CA ARG A 187 0.17 10.36 -13.10
C ARG A 187 0.19 10.54 -14.62
N GLU A 188 1.08 11.39 -15.13
CA GLU A 188 1.31 11.64 -16.56
C GLU A 188 2.20 10.60 -17.24
N ASN A 189 2.66 9.58 -16.50
CA ASN A 189 3.56 8.53 -16.98
C ASN A 189 4.86 9.07 -17.61
N VAL A 190 5.45 10.10 -16.99
CA VAL A 190 6.73 10.70 -17.34
C VAL A 190 7.81 10.24 -16.36
N ALA A 191 9.07 10.20 -16.81
CA ALA A 191 10.21 9.81 -15.98
C ALA A 191 10.34 10.73 -14.74
N ALA A 192 9.92 10.23 -13.57
CA ALA A 192 9.87 11.01 -12.34
C ALA A 192 11.24 11.15 -11.64
N TRP A 193 12.12 10.15 -11.78
CA TRP A 193 13.37 10.09 -11.04
C TRP A 193 14.59 10.70 -11.77
N SER A 194 14.45 11.00 -13.06
CA SER A 194 15.59 11.32 -13.94
C SER A 194 16.38 12.56 -13.50
N CYS A 195 15.70 13.58 -12.95
CA CYS A 195 16.36 14.82 -12.50
C CYS A 195 17.24 14.63 -11.26
N PHE A 196 17.11 13.51 -10.53
CA PHE A 196 17.84 13.27 -9.28
C PHE A 196 19.17 12.53 -9.50
N TYR A 197 19.41 11.93 -10.68
CA TYR A 197 20.59 11.10 -10.95
C TYR A 197 21.93 11.81 -10.79
N ASP A 198 21.98 13.10 -11.08
CA ASP A 198 23.20 13.90 -10.98
C ASP A 198 23.65 14.13 -9.53
N GLN A 199 22.72 14.06 -8.56
CA GLN A 199 22.98 14.37 -7.15
C GLN A 199 22.41 13.30 -6.21
N LYS A 200 22.78 12.03 -6.43
CA LYS A 200 22.30 10.87 -5.63
C LYS A 200 22.45 11.05 -4.12
N GLY A 201 23.54 11.68 -3.67
CA GLY A 201 23.79 11.94 -2.25
C GLY A 201 22.79 12.92 -1.63
N VAL A 202 22.42 13.96 -2.37
CA VAL A 202 21.39 14.94 -1.96
C VAL A 202 20.02 14.29 -1.99
N PHE A 203 19.74 13.44 -2.98
CA PHE A 203 18.46 12.73 -3.07
C PHE A 203 18.21 11.81 -1.87
N LYS A 204 19.24 11.13 -1.39
CA LYS A 204 19.14 10.35 -0.16
C LYS A 204 18.71 11.23 1.02
N ARG A 205 19.32 12.42 1.16
CA ARG A 205 18.94 13.38 2.22
C ARG A 205 17.53 13.95 2.00
N PHE A 206 17.09 14.11 0.74
CA PHE A 206 15.69 14.42 0.42
C PHE A 206 14.73 13.34 0.91
N LEU A 207 14.98 12.07 0.59
CA LEU A 207 14.15 10.97 1.10
C LEU A 207 14.15 10.91 2.63
N ASP A 208 15.31 11.10 3.26
CA ASP A 208 15.37 11.19 4.73
C ASP A 208 14.47 12.32 5.24
N ARG A 209 14.47 13.51 4.62
CA ARG A 209 13.54 14.61 4.96
C ARG A 209 12.08 14.25 4.70
N VAL A 210 11.76 13.52 3.65
CA VAL A 210 10.40 13.03 3.37
C VAL A 210 9.94 12.08 4.48
N LEU A 211 10.77 11.15 4.92
CA LEU A 211 10.40 10.19 5.97
C LEU A 211 10.13 10.87 7.33
N HIS A 212 10.82 11.98 7.61
CA HIS A 212 10.61 12.78 8.82
C HIS A 212 9.63 13.95 8.61
N LEU A 213 8.97 14.06 7.45
CA LEU A 213 8.11 15.19 7.11
C LEU A 213 6.90 15.34 8.05
N LYS A 214 6.46 14.23 8.64
CA LYS A 214 5.35 14.16 9.61
C LYS A 214 5.79 14.52 11.04
N GLU A 215 7.09 14.61 11.33
CA GLU A 215 7.54 14.83 12.70
C GLU A 215 7.30 16.28 13.13
N GLY A 216 6.61 16.46 14.27
CA GLY A 216 6.34 17.78 14.84
C GLY A 216 5.22 18.58 14.17
N ARG A 217 4.47 17.99 13.22
CA ARG A 217 3.32 18.62 12.56
C ARG A 217 2.23 17.58 12.28
N GLU A 218 0.97 17.95 12.49
CA GLU A 218 -0.17 17.17 12.01
C GLU A 218 -0.49 17.55 10.55
N LEU A 219 -0.55 16.56 9.67
CA LEU A 219 -0.91 16.76 8.28
C LEU A 219 -2.43 16.76 8.11
N SER A 220 -2.94 17.62 7.22
CA SER A 220 -4.31 17.51 6.73
C SER A 220 -4.53 16.20 5.97
N ILE A 221 -5.78 15.74 5.82
CA ILE A 221 -6.08 14.50 5.10
C ILE A 221 -5.54 14.55 3.66
N ALA A 222 -5.67 15.69 2.96
CA ALA A 222 -5.12 15.85 1.62
C ALA A 222 -3.57 15.74 1.60
N GLU A 223 -2.88 16.33 2.57
CA GLU A 223 -1.42 16.20 2.69
C GLU A 223 -1.01 14.75 3.00
N LYS A 224 -1.77 14.04 3.85
CA LYS A 224 -1.57 12.61 4.12
C LYS A 224 -1.76 11.78 2.86
N THR A 225 -2.78 12.06 2.05
CA THR A 225 -3.02 11.37 0.78
C THR A 225 -1.90 11.59 -0.22
N ASN A 226 -1.42 12.83 -0.40
CA ASN A 226 -0.31 13.10 -1.33
C ASN A 226 1.00 12.49 -0.87
N TYR A 227 1.27 12.51 0.44
CA TYR A 227 2.39 11.79 1.03
C TYR A 227 2.30 10.29 0.76
N LEU A 228 1.11 9.71 0.94
CA LEU A 228 0.86 8.29 0.71
C LEU A 228 1.05 7.91 -0.77
N VAL A 229 0.54 8.71 -1.70
CA VAL A 229 0.77 8.50 -3.15
C VAL A 229 2.26 8.55 -3.49
N PHE A 230 3.03 9.45 -2.87
CA PHE A 230 4.48 9.45 -3.03
C PHE A 230 5.12 8.16 -2.53
N MET A 231 4.70 7.67 -1.36
CA MET A 231 5.19 6.40 -0.83
C MET A 231 4.82 5.22 -1.74
N ILE A 232 3.61 5.20 -2.30
CA ILE A 232 3.17 4.21 -3.31
C ILE A 232 4.13 4.24 -4.50
N ASN A 233 4.35 5.41 -5.10
CA ASN A 233 5.24 5.58 -6.24
C ASN A 233 6.68 5.15 -5.94
N ALA A 234 7.19 5.50 -4.75
CA ALA A 234 8.52 5.10 -4.31
C ALA A 234 8.67 3.59 -4.12
N PHE A 235 7.65 2.91 -3.57
CA PHE A 235 7.64 1.45 -3.41
C PHE A 235 7.32 0.68 -4.70
N GLN A 236 6.77 1.34 -5.72
CA GLN A 236 6.64 0.77 -7.06
C GLN A 236 7.92 0.89 -7.89
N SER A 237 8.83 1.78 -7.50
CA SER A 237 10.08 2.07 -8.22
C SER A 237 11.29 1.31 -7.64
N LEU A 238 11.12 0.04 -7.27
CA LEU A 238 12.19 -0.74 -6.61
C LEU A 238 13.35 -1.12 -7.55
N GLU A 239 13.15 -1.02 -8.86
CA GLU A 239 14.17 -1.18 -9.88
C GLU A 239 15.16 -0.02 -9.92
N ASP A 240 14.77 1.16 -9.44
CA ASP A 240 15.68 2.27 -9.27
C ASP A 240 16.52 2.05 -8.00
N GLU A 241 17.83 1.83 -8.19
CA GLU A 241 18.75 1.59 -7.08
C GLU A 241 18.77 2.76 -6.08
N MET A 242 18.61 4.00 -6.56
CA MET A 242 18.64 5.20 -5.72
C MET A 242 17.45 5.23 -4.76
N VAL A 243 16.27 4.84 -5.24
CA VAL A 243 15.03 4.81 -4.46
C VAL A 243 15.04 3.59 -3.53
N SER A 244 15.27 2.40 -4.10
CA SER A 244 15.19 1.12 -3.38
C SER A 244 16.13 1.00 -2.18
N GLN A 245 17.34 1.57 -2.25
CA GLN A 245 18.30 1.57 -1.14
C GLN A 245 17.74 2.21 0.15
N THR A 246 16.83 3.16 0.02
CA THR A 246 16.22 3.87 1.16
C THR A 246 14.90 3.23 1.55
N VAL A 247 13.96 3.04 0.60
CA VAL A 247 12.61 2.55 0.93
C VAL A 247 12.58 1.09 1.39
N LEU A 248 13.48 0.22 0.90
CA LEU A 248 13.53 -1.18 1.35
C LEU A 248 13.96 -1.34 2.80
N LYS A 249 14.62 -0.34 3.40
CA LYS A 249 14.96 -0.36 4.83
C LYS A 249 13.71 -0.33 5.71
N LEU A 250 12.68 0.37 5.26
CA LEU A 250 11.40 0.49 5.96
C LEU A 250 10.65 -0.84 5.99
N ALA A 251 10.79 -1.67 4.94
CA ALA A 251 10.20 -3.00 4.84
C ALA A 251 11.24 -4.11 5.12
N SER A 252 12.19 -3.85 6.01
CA SER A 252 13.28 -4.78 6.32
C SER A 252 12.95 -5.71 7.49
N PHE A 253 13.88 -6.61 7.81
CA PHE A 253 13.76 -7.49 8.98
C PHE A 253 13.69 -6.74 10.31
N GLU A 254 14.23 -5.51 10.36
CA GLU A 254 14.21 -4.67 11.56
C GLU A 254 12.78 -4.31 11.96
N SER A 255 11.87 -4.13 10.99
CA SER A 255 10.44 -3.85 11.23
C SER A 255 9.78 -4.85 12.19
N TRP A 256 10.32 -6.07 12.34
CA TRP A 256 9.81 -7.07 13.27
C TRP A 256 9.99 -6.72 14.75
N HIS A 257 10.83 -5.72 15.07
CA HIS A 257 10.89 -5.15 16.42
C HIS A 257 9.57 -4.47 16.84
N SER A 258 8.71 -4.12 15.87
CA SER A 258 7.39 -3.56 16.11
C SER A 258 6.28 -4.61 16.28
N LEU A 259 6.55 -5.89 16.01
CA LEU A 259 5.55 -6.94 16.15
C LEU A 259 5.22 -7.19 17.62
N SER A 260 3.97 -7.57 17.89
CA SER A 260 3.61 -8.16 19.17
C SER A 260 4.52 -9.35 19.47
N TYR A 261 4.88 -9.52 20.74
CA TYR A 261 5.77 -10.61 21.14
C TYR A 261 5.24 -11.98 20.72
N GLY A 262 3.92 -12.15 20.75
CA GLY A 262 3.27 -13.38 20.35
C GLY A 262 3.42 -13.66 18.86
N ARG A 263 3.14 -12.68 18.00
CA ARG A 263 3.31 -12.84 16.56
C ARG A 263 4.77 -13.04 16.18
N PHE A 264 5.67 -12.28 16.79
CA PHE A 264 7.10 -12.44 16.59
C PHE A 264 7.57 -13.87 16.87
N GLN A 265 7.10 -14.48 17.97
CA GLN A 265 7.39 -15.87 18.29
C GLN A 265 6.86 -16.86 17.24
N MET A 266 5.64 -16.65 16.76
CA MET A 266 5.04 -17.51 15.73
C MET A 266 5.89 -17.51 14.46
N GLU A 267 6.27 -16.33 13.96
CA GLU A 267 7.08 -16.21 12.73
C GLU A 267 8.47 -16.84 12.88
N LEU A 268 9.08 -16.72 14.06
CA LEU A 268 10.36 -17.38 14.34
C LEU A 268 10.26 -18.91 14.39
N CYS A 269 9.14 -19.45 14.89
CA CYS A 269 8.90 -20.89 14.96
C CYS A 269 8.69 -21.51 13.57
N LEU A 270 8.17 -20.75 12.61
CA LEU A 270 8.01 -21.21 11.23
C LEU A 270 9.35 -21.46 10.53
N ASN A 271 10.43 -20.77 10.95
CA ASN A 271 11.75 -20.98 10.36
C ASN A 271 12.91 -20.77 11.34
N ASN A 272 13.51 -21.90 11.78
CA ASN A 272 14.68 -21.91 12.66
C ASN A 272 15.89 -21.12 12.13
N LYS A 273 16.03 -20.90 10.82
CA LYS A 273 17.10 -20.05 10.25
C LYS A 273 16.90 -18.58 10.61
N LEU A 274 15.65 -18.11 10.73
CA LEU A 274 15.33 -16.74 11.12
C LEU A 274 15.77 -16.45 12.56
N ILE A 275 15.68 -17.42 13.47
CA ILE A 275 16.15 -17.27 14.85
C ILE A 275 17.65 -16.93 14.88
N LYS A 276 18.46 -17.65 14.09
CA LYS A 276 19.90 -17.38 13.99
C LYS A 276 20.18 -16.03 13.35
N LYS A 277 19.46 -15.70 12.27
CA LYS A 277 19.57 -14.39 11.60
C LYS A 277 19.25 -13.25 12.58
N TRP A 278 18.13 -13.33 13.29
CA TRP A 278 17.67 -12.34 14.26
C TRP A 278 18.69 -12.08 15.36
N ARG A 279 19.20 -13.15 15.99
CA ARG A 279 20.24 -13.03 17.02
C ARG A 279 21.51 -12.37 16.49
N LYS A 280 21.91 -12.66 15.25
CA LYS A 280 23.07 -12.04 14.62
C LYS A 280 22.84 -10.55 14.33
N THR A 281 21.66 -10.21 13.83
CA THR A 281 21.23 -8.82 13.54
C THR A 281 21.25 -7.98 14.81
N ILE A 282 20.53 -8.40 15.86
CA ILE A 282 20.52 -7.69 17.16
C ILE A 282 21.94 -7.53 17.72
N LYS A 283 22.76 -8.59 17.68
CA LYS A 283 24.13 -8.52 18.19
C LYS A 283 24.95 -7.47 17.44
N LYS A 284 24.86 -7.44 16.12
CA LYS A 284 25.57 -6.48 15.27
C LYS A 284 25.12 -5.05 15.58
N GLU A 285 23.82 -4.80 15.67
CA GLU A 285 23.27 -3.47 15.94
C GLU A 285 23.62 -2.98 17.35
N ALA A 286 23.58 -3.87 18.34
CA ALA A 286 24.00 -3.54 19.70
C ALA A 286 25.49 -3.18 19.79
N GLU A 287 26.35 -3.90 19.05
CA GLU A 287 27.77 -3.57 18.94
C GLU A 287 27.98 -2.21 18.25
N GLU A 288 27.21 -1.90 17.22
CA GLU A 288 27.28 -0.62 16.51
C GLU A 288 26.78 0.56 17.35
N ALA A 289 25.67 0.40 18.08
CA ALA A 289 25.18 1.41 19.03
C ALA A 289 26.21 1.67 20.14
N THR A 290 26.82 0.61 20.66
CA THR A 290 27.90 0.71 21.67
C THR A 290 29.10 1.48 21.12
N LYS A 291 29.49 1.26 19.85
CA LYS A 291 30.56 2.03 19.19
C LYS A 291 30.23 3.51 19.02
N ARG A 292 28.94 3.86 18.85
CA ARG A 292 28.46 5.24 18.79
C ARG A 292 28.24 5.88 20.17
N GLY A 293 28.39 5.13 21.27
CA GLY A 293 28.11 5.61 22.62
C GLY A 293 26.62 5.72 22.94
N GLU A 294 25.75 5.12 22.12
CA GLU A 294 24.30 5.16 22.24
C GLU A 294 23.76 3.91 22.96
N VAL A 295 22.67 4.06 23.71
CA VAL A 295 21.94 2.91 24.24
C VAL A 295 21.20 2.24 23.08
N PHE A 296 21.45 0.96 22.85
CA PHE A 296 20.73 0.19 21.85
C PHE A 296 19.25 0.10 22.22
N ASN A 297 18.42 0.89 21.55
CA ASN A 297 16.97 0.80 21.62
C ASN A 297 16.41 0.65 20.20
N PRO A 298 16.15 -0.58 19.72
CA PRO A 298 15.65 -0.78 18.37
C PRO A 298 14.27 -0.14 18.19
N SER A 299 13.49 -0.06 19.27
CA SER A 299 12.15 0.51 19.27
C SER A 299 12.12 2.00 18.98
N THR A 300 13.22 2.75 18.96
CA THR A 300 13.22 4.19 18.63
C THR A 300 13.58 4.49 17.17
N SER A 301 14.05 3.51 16.41
CA SER A 301 14.42 3.73 15.02
C SER A 301 13.18 3.97 14.15
N LEU A 302 13.36 4.82 13.14
CA LEU A 302 12.33 5.15 12.17
C LEU A 302 11.93 3.91 11.39
N GLU A 303 12.90 3.14 10.93
CA GLU A 303 12.73 1.92 10.14
C GLU A 303 11.86 0.87 10.85
N VAL A 304 11.95 0.79 12.17
CA VAL A 304 11.13 -0.13 12.98
C VAL A 304 9.69 0.36 13.09
N ARG A 305 9.49 1.66 13.33
CA ARG A 305 8.18 2.24 13.62
C ARG A 305 7.38 2.60 12.38
N PHE A 306 8.04 2.92 11.27
CA PHE A 306 7.43 3.59 10.13
C PHE A 306 6.16 2.89 9.63
N LEU A 307 6.26 1.62 9.22
CA LEU A 307 5.12 0.89 8.65
C LEU A 307 4.02 0.62 9.68
N ARG A 308 4.37 0.34 10.94
CA ARG A 308 3.40 0.15 12.01
C ARG A 308 2.64 1.45 12.29
N ASN A 309 3.35 2.54 12.58
CA ASN A 309 2.75 3.83 12.88
C ASN A 309 1.91 4.34 11.70
N PHE A 310 2.36 4.11 10.45
CA PHE A 310 1.60 4.51 9.29
C PHE A 310 0.30 3.70 9.14
N THR A 311 0.33 2.40 9.48
CA THR A 311 -0.86 1.54 9.52
C THR A 311 -1.81 1.94 10.66
N GLU A 312 -1.27 2.28 11.83
CA GLU A 312 -2.07 2.74 12.97
C GLU A 312 -2.72 4.12 12.67
N GLU A 313 -1.99 5.05 12.04
CA GLU A 313 -2.55 6.32 11.55
C GLU A 313 -3.69 6.08 10.54
N PHE A 314 -3.56 5.09 9.67
CA PHE A 314 -4.64 4.72 8.76
C PHE A 314 -5.90 4.25 9.50
N LEU A 315 -5.73 3.38 10.50
CA LEU A 315 -6.86 2.89 11.30
C LEU A 315 -7.53 4.03 12.07
N ASP A 316 -6.76 4.97 12.60
CA ASP A 316 -7.31 6.17 13.25
C ASP A 316 -8.14 7.04 12.28
N VAL A 317 -7.69 7.21 11.03
CA VAL A 317 -8.47 7.92 10.01
C VAL A 317 -9.75 7.16 9.66
N LEU A 318 -9.65 5.84 9.49
CA LEU A 318 -10.79 4.97 9.18
C LEU A 318 -11.87 5.03 10.28
N ASP A 319 -11.46 4.98 11.54
CA ASP A 319 -12.36 4.92 12.69
C ASP A 319 -12.97 6.30 13.06
N PHE A 320 -12.20 7.39 12.91
CA PHE A 320 -12.59 8.69 13.49
C PHE A 320 -12.80 9.82 12.48
N LYS A 321 -12.28 9.73 11.25
CA LYS A 321 -12.32 10.84 10.29
C LYS A 321 -13.27 10.58 9.12
N VAL A 322 -13.49 9.32 8.72
CA VAL A 322 -14.42 8.98 7.64
C VAL A 322 -15.85 9.38 7.97
N PHE A 323 -16.29 9.07 9.19
CA PHE A 323 -17.61 9.45 9.73
C PHE A 323 -17.41 10.42 10.91
N PRO A 324 -17.21 11.72 10.63
CA PRO A 324 -17.02 12.70 11.69
C PRO A 324 -18.25 12.75 12.59
N GLN A 325 -18.09 12.46 13.89
CA GLN A 325 -19.15 12.61 14.88
C GLN A 325 -19.53 14.09 15.02
N LYS A 326 -20.47 14.57 14.20
CA LYS A 326 -21.09 15.89 14.37
C LYS A 326 -22.55 15.72 14.79
N SER A 327 -22.85 16.33 15.92
CA SER A 327 -24.10 16.38 16.67
C SER A 327 -25.26 17.11 15.96
N SER A 328 -25.45 16.93 14.65
CA SER A 328 -26.49 17.63 13.90
C SER A 328 -27.12 16.75 12.81
N ALA A 329 -28.34 16.28 13.09
CA ALA A 329 -29.48 15.94 12.23
C ALA A 329 -29.33 15.10 10.93
N ASN A 330 -28.14 14.94 10.35
CA ASN A 330 -27.87 14.12 9.17
C ASN A 330 -26.84 13.05 9.53
N GLU A 331 -27.30 11.82 9.75
CA GLU A 331 -26.46 10.67 10.14
C GLU A 331 -25.51 10.19 9.00
N ASP A 332 -25.49 10.86 7.84
CA ASP A 332 -24.83 10.39 6.60
C ASP A 332 -23.71 11.31 6.05
N GLU A 333 -23.23 12.32 6.79
CA GLU A 333 -22.14 13.17 6.29
C GLU A 333 -20.78 12.46 6.35
N ILE A 334 -20.36 11.90 5.22
CA ILE A 334 -19.05 11.22 5.06
C ILE A 334 -17.99 12.19 4.53
N ASP A 335 -16.77 12.11 5.08
CA ASP A 335 -15.62 12.85 4.56
C ASP A 335 -15.01 12.11 3.36
N ASP A 336 -15.40 12.55 2.16
CA ASP A 336 -14.91 12.02 0.90
C ASP A 336 -13.35 12.06 0.75
N ALA A 337 -12.66 13.01 1.39
CA ALA A 337 -11.20 13.06 1.37
C ALA A 337 -10.60 11.96 2.25
N ALA A 338 -11.24 11.66 3.39
CA ALA A 338 -10.85 10.56 4.26
C ALA A 338 -11.11 9.21 3.61
N VAL A 339 -12.21 9.06 2.87
CA VAL A 339 -12.49 7.86 2.04
C VAL A 339 -11.35 7.63 1.04
N LEU A 340 -11.00 8.64 0.25
CA LEU A 340 -9.90 8.55 -0.72
C LEU A 340 -8.57 8.16 -0.06
N TYR A 341 -8.28 8.72 1.12
CA TYR A 341 -7.08 8.34 1.88
C TYR A 341 -7.11 6.85 2.26
N CYS A 342 -8.23 6.34 2.77
CA CYS A 342 -8.38 4.93 3.12
C CYS A 342 -8.24 4.00 1.90
N GLU A 343 -8.82 4.38 0.76
CA GLU A 343 -8.69 3.62 -0.50
C GLU A 343 -7.24 3.58 -0.99
N ARG A 344 -6.54 4.73 -1.01
CA ARG A 344 -5.10 4.79 -1.32
C ARG A 344 -4.26 3.98 -0.32
N PHE A 345 -4.70 3.87 0.93
CA PHE A 345 -3.96 3.09 1.92
C PHE A 345 -4.09 1.59 1.68
N MET A 346 -5.24 1.13 1.21
CA MET A 346 -5.40 -0.25 0.74
C MET A 346 -4.52 -0.52 -0.49
N GLU A 347 -4.52 0.39 -1.47
CA GLU A 347 -3.61 0.32 -2.63
C GLU A 347 -2.14 0.17 -2.19
N PHE A 348 -1.69 0.98 -1.24
CA PHE A 348 -0.36 0.90 -0.67
C PHE A 348 -0.06 -0.50 -0.09
N LEU A 349 -0.91 -1.01 0.80
CA LEU A 349 -0.70 -2.34 1.39
C LEU A 349 -0.73 -3.47 0.35
N ILE A 350 -1.63 -3.39 -0.63
CA ILE A 350 -1.73 -4.34 -1.74
C ILE A 350 -0.41 -4.36 -2.51
N ASP A 351 0.10 -3.20 -2.94
CA ASP A 351 1.34 -3.09 -3.69
C ASP A 351 2.51 -3.72 -2.92
N LEU A 352 2.66 -3.40 -1.64
CA LEU A 352 3.75 -3.95 -0.82
C LEU A 352 3.60 -5.47 -0.56
N LEU A 353 2.38 -6.01 -0.51
CA LEU A 353 2.18 -7.47 -0.36
C LEU A 353 2.29 -8.21 -1.70
N SER A 354 2.12 -7.51 -2.82
CA SER A 354 2.13 -8.06 -4.18
C SER A 354 3.53 -8.22 -4.78
N GLN A 355 4.58 -7.83 -4.05
CA GLN A 355 5.98 -7.96 -4.45
C GLN A 355 6.85 -8.60 -3.36
N LEU A 356 7.73 -9.53 -3.75
CA LEU A 356 8.52 -10.35 -2.82
C LEU A 356 9.43 -9.57 -1.84
N PRO A 357 10.15 -8.50 -2.25
CA PRO A 357 11.11 -7.81 -1.39
C PRO A 357 10.47 -7.19 -0.14
N THR A 358 9.26 -6.67 -0.26
CA THR A 358 8.53 -6.00 0.84
C THR A 358 7.60 -6.96 1.58
N ARG A 359 6.95 -7.87 0.85
CA ARG A 359 5.96 -8.81 1.41
C ARG A 359 6.47 -9.57 2.61
N ARG A 360 7.68 -10.12 2.52
CA ARG A 360 8.25 -11.05 3.50
C ARG A 360 8.23 -10.52 4.94
N TYR A 361 8.48 -9.23 5.11
CA TYR A 361 8.55 -8.60 6.42
C TYR A 361 7.29 -7.81 6.76
N LEU A 362 6.57 -7.32 5.74
CA LEU A 362 5.30 -6.62 5.93
C LEU A 362 4.12 -7.54 6.25
N ARG A 363 3.97 -8.71 5.59
CA ARG A 363 2.82 -9.61 5.81
C ARG A 363 2.62 -9.96 7.28
N PRO A 364 3.69 -10.29 8.06
CA PRO A 364 3.54 -10.47 9.49
C PRO A 364 2.98 -9.27 10.25
N LEU A 365 3.35 -8.05 9.86
CA LEU A 365 2.90 -6.80 10.50
C LEU A 365 1.43 -6.53 10.19
N VAL A 366 1.01 -6.63 8.93
CA VAL A 366 -0.41 -6.46 8.51
C VAL A 366 -1.31 -7.40 9.31
N ALA A 367 -0.87 -8.64 9.45
CA ALA A 367 -1.61 -9.67 10.16
C ALA A 367 -1.53 -9.53 11.70
N ASP A 368 -0.45 -8.95 12.25
CA ASP A 368 -0.33 -8.64 13.70
C ASP A 368 -1.28 -7.53 14.14
N VAL A 369 -1.40 -6.49 13.29
CA VAL A 369 -2.33 -5.37 13.48
C VAL A 369 -3.79 -5.79 13.20
N ALA A 370 -3.99 -6.93 12.55
CA ALA A 370 -5.28 -7.45 12.10
C ALA A 370 -6.00 -6.47 11.15
N VAL A 371 -5.27 -5.88 10.21
CA VAL A 371 -5.78 -4.84 9.29
C VAL A 371 -7.05 -5.30 8.57
N VAL A 372 -7.03 -6.48 7.93
CA VAL A 372 -8.18 -6.99 7.16
C VAL A 372 -9.41 -7.17 8.06
N ALA A 373 -9.25 -7.74 9.26
CA ALA A 373 -10.35 -7.91 10.20
C ALA A 373 -10.96 -6.57 10.64
N LYS A 374 -10.12 -5.56 10.93
CA LYS A 374 -10.57 -4.22 11.29
C LYS A 374 -11.29 -3.54 10.13
N CYS A 375 -10.79 -3.69 8.91
CA CYS A 375 -11.42 -3.16 7.71
C CYS A 375 -12.80 -3.77 7.45
N HIS A 376 -12.95 -5.10 7.52
CA HIS A 376 -14.26 -5.78 7.37
C HIS A 376 -15.31 -5.34 8.40
N LEU A 377 -14.86 -4.95 9.60
CA LEU A 377 -15.73 -4.47 10.68
C LEU A 377 -15.98 -2.97 10.65
N SER A 378 -15.27 -2.22 9.79
CA SER A 378 -15.44 -0.78 9.67
C SER A 378 -16.81 -0.42 9.08
N ALA A 379 -17.31 0.76 9.45
CA ALA A 379 -18.53 1.30 8.86
C ALA A 379 -18.35 1.55 7.35
N LEU A 380 -17.15 1.96 6.92
CA LEU A 380 -16.85 2.25 5.51
C LEU A 380 -17.03 1.02 4.63
N TYR A 381 -16.56 -0.15 5.05
CA TYR A 381 -16.69 -1.40 4.28
C TYR A 381 -18.15 -1.77 3.97
N ARG A 382 -19.10 -1.39 4.82
CA ARG A 382 -20.53 -1.70 4.65
C ARG A 382 -21.31 -0.58 3.98
N HIS A 383 -20.71 0.59 3.83
CA HIS A 383 -21.36 1.79 3.33
C HIS A 383 -21.33 1.81 1.79
N GLU A 384 -22.38 2.34 1.15
CA GLU A 384 -22.49 2.37 -0.32
C GLU A 384 -21.31 3.12 -0.97
N LYS A 385 -20.93 4.27 -0.41
CA LYS A 385 -19.74 5.03 -0.85
C LYS A 385 -18.41 4.33 -0.57
N GLY A 386 -18.39 3.27 0.22
CA GLY A 386 -17.20 2.47 0.50
C GLY A 386 -17.05 1.23 -0.38
N LYS A 387 -17.82 1.13 -1.48
CA LYS A 387 -17.76 -0.01 -2.40
C LYS A 387 -16.34 -0.28 -2.92
N LEU A 388 -15.64 0.75 -3.40
CA LEU A 388 -14.26 0.64 -3.87
C LEU A 388 -13.31 0.23 -2.72
N PHE A 389 -13.45 0.85 -1.55
CA PHE A 389 -12.71 0.45 -0.35
C PHE A 389 -12.92 -1.03 -0.01
N ALA A 390 -14.17 -1.54 -0.05
CA ALA A 390 -14.47 -2.94 0.21
C ALA A 390 -13.80 -3.89 -0.79
N GLN A 391 -13.86 -3.58 -2.09
CA GLN A 391 -13.17 -4.35 -3.12
C GLN A 391 -11.64 -4.37 -2.92
N LEU A 392 -11.05 -3.25 -2.52
CA LEU A 392 -9.62 -3.17 -2.20
C LEU A 392 -9.27 -3.97 -0.95
N VAL A 393 -10.13 -3.98 0.08
CA VAL A 393 -9.95 -4.82 1.28
C VAL A 393 -9.98 -6.31 0.92
N ASP A 394 -10.89 -6.73 0.05
CA ASP A 394 -10.97 -8.11 -0.43
C ASP A 394 -9.71 -8.49 -1.23
N LEU A 395 -9.20 -7.57 -2.06
CA LEU A 395 -7.94 -7.75 -2.79
C LEU A 395 -6.73 -7.80 -1.85
N LEU A 396 -6.73 -7.00 -0.79
CA LEU A 396 -5.71 -7.06 0.26
C LEU A 396 -5.74 -8.41 0.98
N GLN A 397 -6.92 -8.93 1.32
CA GLN A 397 -7.10 -10.26 1.92
C GLN A 397 -6.55 -11.35 1.00
N PHE A 398 -6.83 -11.27 -0.30
CA PHE A 398 -6.28 -12.17 -1.31
C PHE A 398 -4.75 -12.19 -1.27
N TYR A 399 -4.10 -11.02 -1.29
CA TYR A 399 -2.63 -10.96 -1.23
C TYR A 399 -2.09 -11.36 0.14
N GLU A 400 -2.71 -11.01 1.26
CA GLU A 400 -2.28 -11.44 2.60
C GLU A 400 -2.20 -12.97 2.68
N ARG A 401 -3.16 -13.66 2.06
CA ARG A 401 -3.31 -15.12 2.08
C ARG A 401 -2.77 -15.84 0.86
N PHE A 402 -2.10 -15.11 -0.03
CA PHE A 402 -1.57 -15.66 -1.27
C PHE A 402 -0.73 -16.93 -1.02
N GLU A 403 -0.92 -17.95 -1.86
CA GLU A 403 -0.37 -19.30 -1.70
C GLU A 403 1.13 -19.35 -2.06
N ILE A 404 1.96 -18.66 -1.27
CA ILE A 404 3.40 -18.54 -1.47
C ILE A 404 4.17 -18.71 -0.17
N ASN A 405 5.36 -19.29 -0.26
CA ASN A 405 6.31 -19.31 0.84
C ASN A 405 7.08 -17.97 0.90
N ASP A 406 6.74 -17.09 1.84
CA ASP A 406 7.37 -15.77 2.00
C ASP A 406 8.90 -15.79 2.18
N TYR A 407 9.48 -16.92 2.62
CA TYR A 407 10.92 -17.02 2.83
C TYR A 407 11.67 -17.37 1.53
N TYR A 408 11.13 -18.30 0.74
CA TYR A 408 11.76 -18.83 -0.46
C TYR A 408 11.22 -18.20 -1.76
N GLY A 409 10.06 -17.55 -1.70
CA GLY A 409 9.35 -17.02 -2.87
C GLY A 409 8.76 -18.12 -3.76
N THR A 410 8.61 -19.34 -3.26
CA THR A 410 8.10 -20.48 -4.03
C THR A 410 6.60 -20.62 -3.81
N GLN A 411 5.84 -20.87 -4.88
CA GLN A 411 4.42 -21.17 -4.81
C GLN A 411 4.17 -22.42 -3.94
N LEU A 412 3.11 -22.39 -3.13
CA LEU A 412 2.65 -23.55 -2.38
C LEU A 412 1.83 -24.46 -3.31
N THR A 413 1.98 -25.76 -3.15
CA THR A 413 1.14 -26.75 -3.81
C THR A 413 -0.21 -26.90 -3.12
N ASP A 414 -1.24 -27.33 -3.85
CA ASP A 414 -2.59 -27.58 -3.30
C ASP A 414 -2.53 -28.48 -2.04
N ASP A 415 -1.70 -29.52 -2.07
CA ASP A 415 -1.48 -30.42 -0.94
C ASP A 415 -0.84 -29.72 0.29
N GLU A 416 0.09 -28.79 0.06
CA GLU A 416 0.70 -28.00 1.14
C GLU A 416 -0.29 -27.02 1.77
N VAL A 417 -1.12 -26.37 0.95
CA VAL A 417 -2.17 -25.46 1.41
C VAL A 417 -3.18 -26.22 2.27
N VAL A 418 -3.68 -27.37 1.77
CA VAL A 418 -4.60 -28.23 2.50
C VAL A 418 -3.95 -28.74 3.80
N ARG A 419 -2.73 -29.26 3.74
CA ARG A 419 -2.02 -29.75 4.93
C ARG A 419 -1.86 -28.66 5.99
N SER A 420 -1.43 -27.45 5.59
CA SER A 420 -1.27 -26.32 6.52
C SER A 420 -2.58 -25.94 7.20
N HIS A 421 -3.70 -25.97 6.47
CA HIS A 421 -5.03 -25.72 7.03
C HIS A 421 -5.41 -26.77 8.09
N TYR A 422 -5.23 -28.06 7.79
CA TYR A 422 -5.53 -29.14 8.74
C TYR A 422 -4.61 -29.12 9.97
N GLU A 423 -3.30 -28.90 9.78
CA GLU A 423 -2.34 -28.81 10.89
C GLU A 423 -2.70 -27.67 11.86
N ARG A 424 -3.10 -26.52 11.32
CA ARG A 424 -3.56 -25.35 12.10
C ARG A 424 -4.81 -25.68 12.92
N PHE A 425 -5.81 -26.30 12.30
CA PHE A 425 -7.02 -26.72 13.00
C PHE A 425 -6.75 -27.77 14.06
N GLN A 426 -5.95 -28.79 13.76
CA GLN A 426 -5.61 -29.84 14.71
C GLN A 426 -4.86 -29.27 15.91
N ALA A 427 -3.93 -28.33 15.70
CA ALA A 427 -3.26 -27.64 16.79
C ALA A 427 -4.25 -26.87 17.69
N PHE A 428 -5.24 -26.19 17.09
CA PHE A 428 -6.31 -25.52 17.82
C PHE A 428 -7.23 -26.50 18.57
N GLN A 429 -7.63 -27.61 17.94
CA GLN A 429 -8.45 -28.64 18.59
C GLN A 429 -7.72 -29.27 19.78
N LEU A 430 -6.43 -29.56 19.65
CA LEU A 430 -5.59 -30.05 20.75
C LEU A 430 -5.50 -29.04 21.90
N LEU A 431 -5.33 -27.75 21.59
CA LEU A 431 -5.34 -26.68 22.58
C LEU A 431 -6.70 -26.60 23.29
N ALA A 432 -7.80 -26.57 22.53
CA ALA A 432 -9.16 -26.52 23.02
C ALA A 432 -9.46 -27.71 23.95
N PHE A 433 -9.18 -28.94 23.51
CA PHE A 433 -9.38 -30.16 24.30
C PHE A 433 -8.64 -30.11 25.65
N LYS A 434 -7.39 -29.64 25.64
CA LYS A 434 -6.52 -29.67 26.82
C LYS A 434 -6.76 -28.51 27.78
N LYS A 435 -7.14 -27.34 27.29
CA LYS A 435 -7.10 -26.08 28.04
C LYS A 435 -8.43 -25.33 28.14
N ILE A 436 -9.45 -25.74 27.40
CA ILE A 436 -10.72 -24.99 27.30
C ILE A 436 -11.91 -25.97 27.34
N PRO A 437 -12.38 -26.35 28.54
CA PRO A 437 -13.43 -27.36 28.69
C PRO A 437 -14.71 -27.05 27.91
N LYS A 438 -15.07 -25.77 27.77
CA LYS A 438 -16.25 -25.31 27.01
C LYS A 438 -16.16 -25.60 25.51
N LEU A 439 -14.95 -25.73 24.95
CA LEU A 439 -14.73 -26.02 23.53
C LEU A 439 -14.46 -27.51 23.25
N ARG A 440 -14.82 -28.41 24.18
CA ARG A 440 -14.52 -29.84 24.03
C ARG A 440 -15.28 -30.48 22.87
N GLU A 441 -16.49 -30.02 22.57
CA GLU A 441 -17.24 -30.47 21.39
C GLU A 441 -16.57 -30.04 20.09
N LEU A 442 -16.15 -28.77 19.99
CA LEU A 442 -15.35 -28.27 18.85
C LEU A 442 -14.06 -29.07 18.69
N ALA A 443 -13.40 -29.41 19.80
CA ALA A 443 -12.14 -30.14 19.77
C ALA A 443 -12.28 -31.58 19.24
N LEU A 444 -13.46 -32.18 19.35
CA LEU A 444 -13.76 -33.54 18.88
C LEU A 444 -14.47 -33.58 17.52
N SER A 445 -14.90 -32.42 17.01
CA SER A 445 -15.58 -32.29 15.73
C SER A 445 -14.63 -32.54 14.56
N ASN A 446 -15.17 -32.97 13.41
CA ASN A 446 -14.37 -33.03 12.19
C ASN A 446 -14.08 -31.60 11.69
N VAL A 447 -12.92 -31.38 11.06
CA VAL A 447 -12.54 -30.06 10.53
C VAL A 447 -13.59 -29.52 9.55
N GLY A 448 -14.18 -30.40 8.73
CA GLY A 448 -15.23 -30.02 7.78
C GLY A 448 -16.50 -29.43 8.40
N ALA A 449 -16.84 -29.73 9.66
CA ALA A 449 -17.99 -29.12 10.33
C ALA A 449 -17.65 -27.81 11.07
N ILE A 450 -16.37 -27.46 11.21
CA ILE A 450 -15.95 -26.26 11.95
C ILE A 450 -15.13 -25.27 11.11
N HIS A 451 -14.83 -25.58 9.85
CA HIS A 451 -14.01 -24.73 8.99
C HIS A 451 -14.77 -23.60 8.28
N LYS A 452 -16.11 -23.54 8.39
CA LYS A 452 -16.92 -22.45 7.83
C LYS A 452 -17.08 -21.34 8.86
N ARG A 453 -17.17 -20.11 8.37
CA ARG A 453 -17.32 -18.91 9.21
C ARG A 453 -18.47 -19.00 10.21
N ALA A 454 -19.66 -19.34 9.74
CA ALA A 454 -20.86 -19.44 10.56
C ALA A 454 -20.76 -20.54 11.62
N ASP A 455 -20.23 -21.71 11.25
CA ASP A 455 -20.09 -22.85 12.15
C ASP A 455 -19.07 -22.56 13.25
N LEU A 456 -17.92 -21.99 12.90
CA LEU A 456 -16.88 -21.63 13.87
C LEU A 456 -17.36 -20.53 14.82
N SER A 457 -18.02 -19.49 14.30
CA SER A 457 -18.57 -18.40 15.12
C SER A 457 -19.57 -18.93 16.15
N LYS A 458 -20.47 -19.83 15.74
CA LYS A 458 -21.43 -20.49 16.63
C LYS A 458 -20.75 -21.32 17.73
N GLN A 459 -19.65 -22.00 17.42
CA GLN A 459 -18.92 -22.78 18.43
C GLN A 459 -18.17 -21.88 19.43
N LEU A 460 -17.69 -20.72 18.97
CA LEU A 460 -16.98 -19.75 19.82
C LEU A 460 -17.92 -18.96 20.74
N SER A 461 -19.20 -18.81 20.39
CA SER A 461 -20.17 -18.04 21.18
C SER A 461 -20.48 -18.61 22.58
N VAL A 462 -19.99 -19.82 22.88
CA VAL A 462 -20.11 -20.45 24.22
C VAL A 462 -19.14 -19.83 25.23
N LEU A 463 -18.10 -19.13 24.77
CA LEU A 463 -17.10 -18.49 25.61
C LEU A 463 -17.58 -17.13 26.12
N SER A 464 -17.17 -16.77 27.34
CA SER A 464 -17.33 -15.38 27.81
C SER A 464 -16.35 -14.44 27.08
N PRO A 465 -16.59 -13.12 27.08
CA PRO A 465 -15.68 -12.14 26.49
C PRO A 465 -14.23 -12.28 27.00
N GLU A 466 -14.04 -12.52 28.29
CA GLU A 466 -12.72 -12.67 28.92
C GLU A 466 -12.04 -13.98 28.49
N GLU A 467 -12.80 -15.08 28.39
CA GLU A 467 -12.29 -16.37 27.91
C GLU A 467 -11.90 -16.30 26.44
N LEU A 468 -12.68 -15.58 25.63
CA LEU A 468 -12.40 -15.35 24.22
C LEU A 468 -11.15 -14.48 24.05
N LYS A 469 -11.02 -13.40 24.84
CA LYS A 469 -9.82 -12.55 24.86
C LYS A 469 -8.57 -13.35 25.25
N ASP A 470 -8.63 -14.15 26.32
CA ASP A 470 -7.53 -15.03 26.74
C ASP A 470 -7.17 -16.06 25.65
N LEU A 471 -8.17 -16.63 24.97
CA LEU A 471 -7.95 -17.54 23.85
C LEU A 471 -7.19 -16.87 22.70
N VAL A 472 -7.69 -15.74 22.21
CA VAL A 472 -7.16 -15.05 21.02
C VAL A 472 -5.82 -14.39 21.30
N CYS A 473 -5.71 -13.62 22.38
CA CYS A 473 -4.54 -12.79 22.67
C CYS A 473 -3.43 -13.56 23.39
N CYS A 474 -3.76 -14.46 24.32
CA CYS A 474 -2.75 -15.11 25.17
C CYS A 474 -2.37 -16.51 24.67
N LYS A 475 -3.36 -17.36 24.33
CA LYS A 475 -3.10 -18.76 23.97
C LYS A 475 -2.72 -18.92 22.51
N LEU A 476 -3.49 -18.34 21.59
CA LEU A 476 -3.24 -18.40 20.15
C LEU A 476 -2.32 -17.28 19.67
N LYS A 477 -2.31 -16.15 20.39
CA LYS A 477 -1.46 -14.98 20.10
C LYS A 477 -1.67 -14.42 18.70
N LEU A 478 -2.92 -14.42 18.24
CA LEU A 478 -3.28 -13.90 16.92
C LEU A 478 -3.24 -12.37 16.87
N VAL A 479 -3.55 -11.73 18.00
CA VAL A 479 -3.52 -10.27 18.19
C VAL A 479 -2.95 -9.95 19.58
N SER A 480 -2.32 -8.79 19.73
CA SER A 480 -1.81 -8.29 21.02
C SER A 480 -2.94 -8.08 22.04
N ALA A 481 -2.66 -8.35 23.32
CA ALA A 481 -3.59 -8.07 24.41
C ALA A 481 -3.72 -6.56 24.70
N GLU A 482 -2.73 -5.79 24.24
CA GLU A 482 -2.64 -4.34 24.31
C GLU A 482 -3.34 -3.65 23.11
N ASP A 483 -3.85 -4.41 22.14
CA ASP A 483 -4.61 -3.85 21.02
C ASP A 483 -5.88 -3.15 21.52
N PRO A 484 -6.19 -1.93 21.04
CA PRO A 484 -7.37 -1.18 21.49
C PRO A 484 -8.70 -1.91 21.26
N TRP A 485 -8.76 -2.80 20.25
CA TRP A 485 -9.94 -3.59 19.92
C TRP A 485 -9.98 -4.94 20.66
N SER A 486 -9.00 -5.26 21.49
CA SER A 486 -8.92 -6.56 22.18
C SER A 486 -10.08 -6.85 23.15
N GLU A 487 -10.88 -5.86 23.52
CA GLU A 487 -12.09 -6.02 24.35
C GLU A 487 -13.36 -6.27 23.51
N ARG A 488 -13.31 -6.10 22.19
CA ARG A 488 -14.46 -6.22 21.29
C ARG A 488 -14.68 -7.68 20.90
N VAL A 489 -15.81 -8.25 21.32
CA VAL A 489 -16.18 -9.65 21.03
C VAL A 489 -16.30 -9.91 19.52
N ASP A 490 -16.94 -9.00 18.78
CA ASP A 490 -17.11 -9.10 17.33
C ASP A 490 -15.76 -9.11 16.60
N PHE A 491 -14.82 -8.27 17.03
CA PHE A 491 -13.43 -8.28 16.52
C PHE A 491 -12.70 -9.58 16.82
N LEU A 492 -12.75 -10.08 18.05
CA LEU A 492 -12.08 -11.32 18.41
C LEU A 492 -12.64 -12.53 17.65
N ILE A 493 -13.96 -12.57 17.41
CA ILE A 493 -14.59 -13.57 16.56
C ILE A 493 -14.12 -13.42 15.10
N GLU A 494 -14.09 -12.20 14.56
CA GLU A 494 -13.62 -11.94 13.19
C GLU A 494 -12.19 -12.40 12.99
N VAL A 495 -11.28 -12.10 13.93
CA VAL A 495 -9.89 -12.56 13.91
C VAL A 495 -9.81 -14.09 13.88
N MET A 496 -10.57 -14.77 14.75
CA MET A 496 -10.59 -16.23 14.80
C MET A 496 -11.11 -16.82 13.49
N VAL A 497 -12.24 -16.32 13.01
CA VAL A 497 -12.88 -16.83 11.81
C VAL A 497 -12.00 -16.59 10.59
N SER A 498 -11.48 -15.38 10.43
CA SER A 498 -10.52 -15.02 9.39
C SER A 498 -9.30 -15.96 9.43
N PHE A 499 -8.69 -16.20 10.60
CA PHE A 499 -7.50 -17.04 10.70
C PHE A 499 -7.74 -18.53 10.37
N PHE A 500 -8.91 -19.07 10.69
CA PHE A 500 -9.21 -20.50 10.58
C PHE A 500 -10.04 -20.88 9.35
N GLU A 501 -10.81 -19.98 8.75
CA GLU A 501 -11.72 -20.34 7.66
C GLU A 501 -11.01 -21.06 6.51
N ARG A 502 -11.71 -22.04 5.91
CA ARG A 502 -11.23 -22.66 4.68
C ARG A 502 -11.26 -21.65 3.55
N GLN A 503 -10.12 -21.46 2.91
CA GLN A 503 -9.99 -20.67 1.70
C GLN A 503 -10.32 -21.54 0.48
N GLN A 504 -11.03 -20.94 -0.47
CA GLN A 504 -11.15 -21.49 -1.81
C GLN A 504 -9.77 -21.38 -2.47
N SER A 505 -9.32 -22.45 -3.14
CA SER A 505 -8.04 -22.38 -3.85
C SER A 505 -8.12 -21.34 -4.97
N GLN A 506 -6.99 -20.70 -5.30
CA GLN A 506 -6.95 -19.70 -6.37
C GLN A 506 -7.45 -20.27 -7.71
N LYS A 507 -7.14 -21.55 -7.98
CA LYS A 507 -7.61 -22.28 -9.14
C LYS A 507 -9.13 -22.52 -9.15
N GLU A 508 -9.70 -22.93 -8.02
CA GLU A 508 -11.16 -23.10 -7.90
C GLU A 508 -11.90 -21.77 -8.07
N ALA A 509 -11.34 -20.67 -7.55
CA ALA A 509 -11.91 -19.34 -7.71
C ALA A 509 -11.96 -18.95 -9.19
N ILE A 510 -10.86 -19.12 -9.93
CA ILE A 510 -10.81 -18.81 -11.37
C ILE A 510 -11.79 -19.68 -12.17
N ASN A 511 -11.86 -20.99 -11.88
CA ASN A 511 -12.78 -21.89 -12.58
C ASN A 511 -14.26 -21.56 -12.32
N ALA A 512 -14.56 -20.87 -11.22
CA ALA A 512 -15.91 -20.41 -10.89
C ALA A 512 -16.26 -19.05 -11.54
N LEU A 513 -15.29 -18.33 -12.11
CA LEU A 513 -15.53 -17.04 -12.74
C LEU A 513 -16.25 -17.21 -14.09
N PRO A 514 -17.37 -16.50 -14.32
CA PRO A 514 -17.97 -16.40 -15.64
C PRO A 514 -16.99 -15.76 -16.63
N LEU A 515 -16.96 -16.27 -17.86
CA LEU A 515 -16.13 -15.70 -18.93
C LEU A 515 -16.67 -14.36 -19.43
N TYR A 516 -17.99 -14.19 -19.46
CA TYR A 516 -18.65 -12.97 -19.92
C TYR A 516 -18.99 -12.03 -18.76
N PRO A 517 -18.89 -10.70 -18.96
CA PRO A 517 -19.32 -9.74 -17.97
C PRO A 517 -20.84 -9.74 -17.80
N ASN A 518 -21.29 -9.31 -16.62
CA ASN A 518 -22.69 -9.03 -16.31
C ASN A 518 -22.89 -7.53 -16.11
N GLU A 519 -24.14 -7.11 -15.90
CA GLU A 519 -24.51 -5.72 -15.64
C GLU A 519 -23.79 -5.12 -14.45
N GLN A 520 -23.57 -5.91 -13.40
CA GLN A 520 -22.96 -5.41 -12.17
C GLN A 520 -21.51 -5.01 -12.38
N ILE A 521 -20.75 -5.75 -13.20
CA ILE A 521 -19.34 -5.46 -13.49
C ILE A 521 -19.23 -4.37 -14.56
N MET A 522 -20.07 -4.44 -15.59
CA MET A 522 -19.99 -3.54 -16.75
C MET A 522 -20.17 -2.07 -16.37
N TRP A 523 -21.07 -1.79 -15.44
CA TRP A 523 -21.36 -0.43 -14.97
C TRP A 523 -20.62 -0.06 -13.67
N ASP A 524 -19.63 -0.85 -13.25
CA ASP A 524 -18.83 -0.57 -12.06
C ASP A 524 -17.55 0.20 -12.40
N GLU A 525 -17.57 1.53 -12.23
CA GLU A 525 -16.45 2.41 -12.59
C GLU A 525 -15.17 2.20 -11.77
N SER A 526 -15.26 1.48 -10.65
CA SER A 526 -14.11 1.11 -9.82
C SER A 526 -13.18 0.06 -10.47
N VAL A 527 -13.74 -0.74 -11.38
CA VAL A 527 -13.06 -1.86 -12.07
C VAL A 527 -13.12 -1.71 -13.59
N VAL A 528 -14.14 -1.02 -14.13
CA VAL A 528 -14.29 -0.68 -15.55
C VAL A 528 -14.40 0.85 -15.66
N PRO A 529 -13.28 1.58 -15.57
CA PRO A 529 -13.28 3.03 -15.60
C PRO A 529 -13.74 3.57 -16.97
N SER A 530 -14.27 4.80 -16.98
CA SER A 530 -14.52 5.50 -18.24
C SER A 530 -13.24 6.09 -18.84
N ILE A 531 -13.28 6.45 -20.12
CA ILE A 531 -12.15 7.09 -20.82
C ILE A 531 -11.68 8.40 -20.17
N ASN A 532 -12.54 9.03 -19.36
CA ASN A 532 -12.28 10.30 -18.68
C ASN A 532 -11.64 10.14 -17.29
N TYR A 533 -11.12 8.95 -16.97
CA TYR A 533 -10.45 8.71 -15.70
C TYR A 533 -9.20 9.60 -15.54
N SER A 534 -9.21 10.48 -14.53
CA SER A 534 -8.16 11.49 -14.33
C SER A 534 -6.89 10.98 -13.64
N GLY A 535 -6.92 9.76 -13.08
CA GLY A 535 -5.84 9.22 -12.23
C GLY A 535 -5.83 9.73 -10.79
N GLU A 536 -6.76 10.59 -10.39
CA GLU A 536 -6.83 11.15 -9.03
C GLU A 536 -7.30 10.11 -7.99
N GLY A 537 -8.27 9.27 -8.36
CA GLY A 537 -8.74 8.13 -7.57
C GLY A 537 -7.84 6.91 -7.72
N CYS A 538 -8.06 5.87 -6.94
CA CYS A 538 -7.49 4.55 -7.22
C CYS A 538 -8.54 3.65 -7.88
N LEU A 539 -8.09 2.53 -8.44
CA LEU A 539 -8.95 1.52 -9.03
C LEU A 539 -8.68 0.17 -8.36
N ALA A 540 -9.71 -0.67 -8.25
CA ALA A 540 -9.57 -2.03 -7.74
C ALA A 540 -8.99 -2.97 -8.81
N LEU A 541 -7.89 -2.55 -9.44
CA LEU A 541 -7.24 -3.23 -10.54
C LEU A 541 -5.86 -3.77 -10.15
N PRO A 542 -5.49 -4.98 -10.61
CA PRO A 542 -4.12 -5.45 -10.49
C PRO A 542 -3.17 -4.55 -11.28
N LYS A 543 -1.98 -4.31 -10.74
CA LYS A 543 -0.93 -3.57 -11.45
C LYS A 543 0.06 -4.51 -12.11
N LEU A 544 0.47 -4.15 -13.33
CA LEU A 544 1.59 -4.78 -14.01
C LEU A 544 2.85 -3.99 -13.70
N ASN A 545 3.76 -4.60 -12.95
CA ASN A 545 5.09 -4.08 -12.70
C ASN A 545 6.12 -5.17 -13.05
N LEU A 546 7.40 -4.95 -12.78
CA LEU A 546 8.49 -5.86 -13.08
C LEU A 546 8.49 -7.14 -12.23
N GLN A 547 7.79 -7.12 -11.09
CA GLN A 547 7.76 -8.22 -10.13
C GLN A 547 6.36 -8.79 -9.93
N PHE A 548 6.30 -10.11 -9.85
CA PHE A 548 5.10 -10.89 -9.54
C PHE A 548 5.48 -11.93 -8.49
N LEU A 549 4.52 -12.34 -7.66
CA LEU A 549 4.76 -13.32 -6.61
C LEU A 549 5.07 -14.70 -7.19
N THR A 550 4.32 -15.10 -8.21
CA THR A 550 4.44 -16.39 -8.91
C THR A 550 4.05 -16.23 -10.38
N LEU A 551 4.28 -17.27 -11.19
CA LEU A 551 3.72 -17.31 -12.55
C LEU A 551 2.19 -17.23 -12.54
N HIS A 552 1.56 -17.85 -11.53
CA HIS A 552 0.11 -17.80 -11.38
C HIS A 552 -0.38 -16.38 -11.12
N ASP A 553 0.28 -15.62 -10.24
CA ASP A 553 0.00 -14.21 -10.00
C ASP A 553 0.08 -13.41 -11.31
N TYR A 554 1.20 -13.53 -12.04
CA TYR A 554 1.37 -12.89 -13.35
C TYR A 554 0.21 -13.17 -14.30
N LEU A 555 -0.14 -14.46 -14.49
CA LEU A 555 -1.23 -14.86 -15.38
C LEU A 555 -2.58 -14.33 -14.91
N LEU A 556 -2.85 -14.36 -13.60
CA LEU A 556 -4.10 -13.88 -13.03
C LEU A 556 -4.27 -12.37 -13.19
N ARG A 557 -3.21 -11.58 -12.99
CA ARG A 557 -3.26 -10.12 -13.23
C ARG A 557 -3.58 -9.82 -14.69
N ASN A 558 -2.88 -10.47 -15.62
CA ASN A 558 -3.12 -10.31 -17.06
C ASN A 558 -4.54 -10.76 -17.45
N PHE A 559 -4.99 -11.90 -16.95
CA PHE A 559 -6.35 -12.40 -17.18
C PHE A 559 -7.41 -11.40 -16.72
N ASN A 560 -7.28 -10.87 -15.50
CA ASN A 560 -8.23 -9.90 -14.96
C ASN A 560 -8.22 -8.58 -15.73
N LEU A 561 -7.03 -8.04 -16.05
CA LEU A 561 -6.92 -6.80 -16.81
C LEU A 561 -7.50 -6.93 -18.21
N PHE A 562 -7.17 -8.00 -18.93
CA PHE A 562 -7.72 -8.27 -20.25
C PHE A 562 -9.24 -8.41 -20.19
N ARG A 563 -9.77 -9.18 -19.23
CA ARG A 563 -11.22 -9.36 -19.05
C ARG A 563 -11.94 -8.03 -18.80
N LEU A 564 -11.37 -7.15 -17.97
CA LEU A 564 -11.98 -5.86 -17.61
C LEU A 564 -11.88 -4.84 -18.75
N GLU A 565 -10.77 -4.84 -19.48
CA GLU A 565 -10.60 -4.00 -20.67
C GLU A 565 -11.57 -4.40 -21.78
N SER A 566 -11.71 -5.69 -22.08
CA SER A 566 -12.73 -6.14 -23.04
C SER A 566 -14.16 -5.88 -22.56
N THR A 567 -14.39 -5.82 -21.24
CA THR A 567 -15.69 -5.43 -20.67
C THR A 567 -16.00 -3.96 -20.95
N TYR A 568 -14.99 -3.09 -20.98
CA TYR A 568 -15.15 -1.69 -21.38
C TYR A 568 -15.59 -1.58 -22.84
N GLU A 569 -14.94 -2.31 -23.76
CA GLU A 569 -15.34 -2.32 -25.19
C GLU A 569 -16.79 -2.78 -25.37
N ILE A 570 -17.18 -3.88 -24.69
CA ILE A 570 -18.55 -4.39 -24.73
C ILE A 570 -19.56 -3.35 -24.21
N ARG A 571 -19.20 -2.60 -23.16
CA ARG A 571 -20.06 -1.52 -22.63
C ARG A 571 -20.29 -0.44 -23.67
N GLU A 572 -19.24 0.01 -24.35
CA GLU A 572 -19.33 1.04 -25.39
C GLU A 572 -20.21 0.56 -26.55
N ASP A 573 -20.01 -0.67 -27.04
CA ASP A 573 -20.83 -1.27 -28.10
C ASP A 573 -22.32 -1.32 -27.72
N ILE A 574 -22.64 -1.69 -26.48
CA ILE A 574 -24.03 -1.72 -26.00
C ILE A 574 -24.60 -0.30 -25.90
N GLN A 575 -23.82 0.66 -25.41
CA GLN A 575 -24.23 2.07 -25.28
C GLN A 575 -24.45 2.72 -26.65
N GLU A 576 -23.67 2.36 -27.66
CA GLU A 576 -23.84 2.81 -29.04
C GLU A 576 -25.06 2.15 -29.71
N ALA A 577 -25.19 0.83 -29.62
CA ALA A 577 -26.23 0.09 -30.35
C ALA A 577 -27.64 0.28 -29.77
N THR A 578 -27.80 0.37 -28.45
CA THR A 578 -29.12 0.37 -27.79
C THR A 578 -30.01 1.57 -28.21
N PRO A 579 -29.51 2.81 -28.28
CA PRO A 579 -30.28 3.94 -28.80
C PRO A 579 -30.78 3.75 -30.23
N HIS A 580 -30.00 3.08 -31.10
CA HIS A 580 -30.40 2.80 -32.48
C HIS A 580 -31.54 1.79 -32.59
N LEU A 581 -31.69 0.89 -31.61
CA LEU A 581 -32.83 -0.04 -31.56
C LEU A 581 -34.13 0.67 -31.17
N LEU A 582 -34.04 1.69 -30.33
CA LEU A 582 -35.20 2.48 -29.89
C LEU A 582 -35.71 3.46 -30.95
N SER A 583 -34.88 3.85 -31.92
CA SER A 583 -35.28 4.74 -33.03
C SER A 583 -35.93 4.01 -34.22
N ILE A 584 -35.95 2.67 -34.19
CA ILE A 584 -36.58 1.82 -35.23
C ILE A 584 -38.06 1.53 -34.91
N HIS A 585 -38.52 1.88 -33.70
CA HIS A 585 -39.93 1.89 -33.30
C HIS A 585 -40.49 3.31 -33.28
#